data_AF-A0A3A4JVK9-F1
#
_entry.id   AF-A0A3A4JVK9-F1
#
_cell.length_a   1.000
_cell.length_b   1.000
_cell.length_c   1.000
_cell.angle_alpha   90.00
_cell.angle_beta   90.00
_cell.angle_gamma   90.00
#
_symmetry.space_group_name_H-M   'P 1'
#
loop_
_entity.id
_entity.type
_entity.pdbx_description
1 polymer ?
#
loop_
_entity_poly.entity_id
_entity_poly.type
_entity_poly.pdbx_seq_one_letter_code
_entity_poly.pdbx_strand_id
1 'polypeptide(L)'
;MEIPEGFLDFDENRNSLKAKCELLLNGQRVEFLDKCLAVLEEENLPELDLDKIIEGVIWDSLQERNRKLTAKHYYKYSLLAFCSILSDEFLQDLIEEFSRPFSDDLSRDLLAYNYYGLLFNLLFDAVHLMEGYETYVLKTDIERTVWRSSFQPDFTLYQYLSQVLYGQVSIHSFIDREANVSISIIRQMLELRIRNAFTIYGLIDSNNHAITQTVPIAKIFEILKRHQEKIDFTVPLHNVERIYKWANYFVHAGLKDDSWKPIVVQRYLHPLMTGREIPGQGSGVYYGIGFKRELLDIIHNEILEGIAGKEILTFGRNPAAIIL
;
A
#
# COMPACT_ATOMS: atom_id res chain seq x y z
N MET A 1 -17.23 -6.81 -20.09
CA MET A 1 -17.33 -5.33 -20.20
C MET A 1 -16.59 -4.87 -21.44
N GLU A 2 -17.13 -3.95 -22.25
CA GLU A 2 -16.40 -3.35 -23.36
C GLU A 2 -15.45 -2.26 -22.85
N ILE A 3 -14.15 -2.37 -23.12
CA ILE A 3 -13.14 -1.38 -22.72
C ILE A 3 -13.19 -0.21 -23.71
N PRO A 4 -13.11 1.06 -23.28
CA PRO A 4 -13.01 2.19 -24.20
C PRO A 4 -11.88 2.02 -25.23
N GLU A 5 -12.12 2.47 -26.46
CA GLU A 5 -11.12 2.42 -27.51
C GLU A 5 -9.87 3.19 -27.09
N GLY A 6 -8.68 2.62 -27.33
CA GLY A 6 -7.42 3.23 -26.93
C GLY A 6 -7.18 3.31 -25.42
N PHE A 7 -7.96 2.62 -24.58
CA PHE A 7 -7.82 2.73 -23.12
C PHE A 7 -6.45 2.25 -22.62
N LEU A 8 -5.86 1.25 -23.27
CA LEU A 8 -4.52 0.74 -22.93
C LEU A 8 -3.45 1.13 -23.96
N ASP A 9 -3.81 1.92 -24.98
CA ASP A 9 -2.93 2.19 -26.12
C ASP A 9 -2.18 3.51 -25.91
N PHE A 10 -0.90 3.39 -25.55
CA PHE A 10 0.07 4.48 -25.46
C PHE A 10 1.48 3.90 -25.35
N ASP A 11 2.49 4.73 -25.58
CA ASP A 11 3.90 4.33 -25.67
C ASP A 11 4.72 4.83 -24.48
N GLU A 12 5.87 4.20 -24.25
CA GLU A 12 6.85 4.58 -23.22
C GLU A 12 7.66 5.83 -23.64
N ASN A 13 7.00 6.97 -23.78
CA ASN A 13 7.65 8.27 -23.98
C ASN A 13 6.78 9.43 -23.45
N ARG A 14 7.44 10.58 -23.18
CA ARG A 14 6.79 11.77 -22.60
C ARG A 14 5.55 12.24 -23.38
N ASN A 15 5.66 12.31 -24.71
CA ASN A 15 4.59 12.84 -25.55
C ASN A 15 3.36 11.92 -25.51
N SER A 16 3.58 10.62 -25.59
CA SER A 16 2.51 9.62 -25.53
C SER A 16 1.86 9.57 -24.15
N LEU A 17 2.65 9.66 -23.07
CA LEU A 17 2.13 9.74 -21.70
C LEU A 17 1.32 10.99 -21.44
N LYS A 18 1.81 12.14 -21.90
CA LYS A 18 1.08 13.40 -21.81
C LYS A 18 -0.26 13.30 -22.54
N ALA A 19 -0.24 12.86 -23.80
CA ALA A 19 -1.46 12.69 -24.60
C ALA A 19 -2.44 11.72 -23.91
N LYS A 20 -1.92 10.64 -23.32
CA LYS A 20 -2.74 9.70 -22.56
C LYS A 20 -3.38 10.33 -21.32
N CYS A 21 -2.62 11.11 -20.56
CA CYS A 21 -3.16 11.83 -19.40
C CYS A 21 -4.23 12.85 -19.81
N GLU A 22 -4.02 13.56 -20.93
CA GLU A 22 -5.01 14.49 -21.50
C GLU A 22 -6.30 13.77 -21.91
N LEU A 23 -6.21 12.60 -22.56
CA LEU A 23 -7.38 11.79 -22.91
C LEU A 23 -8.15 11.31 -21.68
N LEU A 24 -7.43 10.84 -20.66
CA LEU A 24 -8.04 10.40 -19.39
C LEU A 24 -8.76 11.57 -18.70
N LEU A 25 -8.12 12.74 -18.64
CA LEU A 25 -8.68 13.95 -18.05
C LEU A 25 -9.90 14.48 -18.84
N ASN A 26 -9.85 14.41 -20.17
CA ASN A 26 -10.88 14.93 -21.07
C ASN A 26 -12.03 13.95 -21.37
N GLY A 27 -12.20 12.90 -20.56
CA GLY A 27 -13.41 12.08 -20.57
C GLY A 27 -13.20 10.58 -20.73
N GLN A 28 -12.04 10.09 -21.17
CA GLN A 28 -11.83 8.64 -21.33
C GLN A 28 -11.90 7.89 -19.98
N ARG A 29 -11.48 8.53 -18.88
CA ARG A 29 -11.65 7.99 -17.52
C ARG A 29 -13.13 7.94 -17.11
N VAL A 30 -13.91 8.96 -17.45
CA VAL A 30 -15.35 9.04 -17.15
C VAL A 30 -16.11 7.97 -17.95
N GLU A 31 -15.82 7.85 -19.25
CA GLU A 31 -16.39 6.80 -20.10
C GLU A 31 -16.10 5.39 -19.54
N PHE A 32 -14.86 5.13 -19.11
CA PHE A 32 -14.50 3.87 -18.47
C PHE A 32 -15.33 3.63 -17.19
N LEU A 33 -15.46 4.66 -16.33
CA LEU A 33 -16.22 4.56 -15.09
C LEU A 33 -17.71 4.31 -15.36
N ASP A 34 -18.32 5.00 -16.32
CA ASP A 34 -19.72 4.81 -16.70
C ASP A 34 -19.98 3.38 -17.15
N LYS A 35 -19.08 2.80 -17.94
CA LYS A 35 -19.16 1.38 -18.34
C LYS A 35 -19.02 0.44 -17.14
N CYS A 36 -18.12 0.74 -16.20
CA CYS A 36 -18.00 -0.04 -14.97
C CYS A 36 -19.26 0.01 -14.11
N LEU A 37 -19.85 1.20 -13.94
CA LEU A 37 -21.08 1.43 -13.18
C LEU A 37 -22.28 0.74 -13.83
N ALA A 38 -22.38 0.75 -15.16
CA ALA A 38 -23.40 0.01 -15.89
C ALA A 38 -23.31 -1.50 -15.63
N VAL A 39 -22.11 -2.08 -15.68
CA VAL A 39 -21.89 -3.52 -15.38
C VAL A 39 -22.18 -3.83 -13.90
N LEU A 40 -21.87 -2.89 -13.01
CA LEU A 40 -22.21 -3.01 -11.60
C LEU A 40 -23.70 -2.79 -11.33
N GLU A 41 -24.53 -2.34 -12.27
CA GLU A 41 -25.91 -1.92 -11.98
C GLU A 41 -25.95 -0.87 -10.85
N GLU A 42 -25.12 0.16 -10.97
CA GLU A 42 -25.03 1.27 -10.01
C GLU A 42 -25.10 2.59 -10.76
N GLU A 43 -25.78 3.58 -10.19
CA GLU A 43 -25.81 4.93 -10.78
C GLU A 43 -24.55 5.73 -10.42
N ASN A 44 -24.00 5.52 -9.23
CA ASN A 44 -22.86 6.27 -8.70
C ASN A 44 -22.00 5.41 -7.77
N LEU A 45 -20.73 5.79 -7.60
CA LEU A 45 -19.88 5.26 -6.54
C LEU A 45 -20.29 5.87 -5.18
N PRO A 46 -20.21 5.10 -4.08
CA PRO A 46 -20.52 5.61 -2.75
C PRO A 46 -19.47 6.62 -2.27
N GLU A 47 -19.90 7.60 -1.49
CA GLU A 47 -18.98 8.43 -0.70
C GLU A 47 -18.56 7.67 0.56
N LEU A 48 -17.26 7.40 0.69
CA LEU A 48 -16.69 6.66 1.81
C LEU A 48 -15.41 7.34 2.30
N ASP A 49 -15.20 7.29 3.62
CA ASP A 49 -13.91 7.62 4.19
C ASP A 49 -12.83 6.57 3.82
N LEU A 50 -11.57 6.93 4.01
CA LEU A 50 -10.45 6.05 3.68
C LEU A 50 -10.41 4.79 4.57
N ASP A 51 -10.92 4.84 5.80
CA ASP A 51 -10.98 3.66 6.69
C ASP A 51 -11.85 2.58 6.06
N LYS A 52 -13.05 2.96 5.59
CA LYS A 52 -14.00 2.05 4.93
C LYS A 52 -13.47 1.54 3.59
N ILE A 53 -12.73 2.37 2.85
CA ILE A 53 -12.06 1.93 1.63
C ILE A 53 -11.02 0.85 1.96
N ILE A 54 -10.14 1.08 2.95
CA ILE A 54 -9.11 0.12 3.37
C ILE A 54 -9.72 -1.19 3.88
N GLU A 55 -10.71 -1.11 4.77
CA GLU A 55 -11.47 -2.26 5.25
C GLU A 55 -12.13 -3.01 4.09
N GLY A 56 -12.54 -2.27 3.06
CA GLY A 56 -13.19 -2.74 1.85
C GLY A 56 -12.29 -3.52 0.90
N VAL A 57 -11.08 -3.02 0.66
CA VAL A 57 -10.19 -3.50 -0.42
C VAL A 57 -9.02 -4.36 0.07
N ILE A 58 -8.54 -4.12 1.30
CA ILE A 58 -7.44 -4.87 1.90
C ILE A 58 -8.01 -6.03 2.70
N TRP A 59 -7.52 -7.23 2.46
CA TRP A 59 -7.91 -8.46 3.15
C TRP A 59 -6.83 -8.88 4.15
N ASP A 60 -7.23 -9.38 5.31
CA ASP A 60 -6.31 -9.80 6.38
C ASP A 60 -6.10 -11.32 6.47
N SER A 61 -6.84 -12.08 5.66
CA SER A 61 -6.84 -13.54 5.64
C SER A 61 -7.29 -14.08 4.29
N LEU A 62 -6.89 -15.32 3.95
CA LEU A 62 -7.34 -15.98 2.71
C LEU A 62 -8.86 -16.17 2.66
N GLN A 63 -9.48 -16.47 3.80
CA GLN A 63 -10.94 -16.57 3.89
C GLN A 63 -11.61 -15.24 3.56
N GLU A 64 -11.10 -14.14 4.12
CA GLU A 64 -11.62 -12.82 3.81
C GLU A 64 -11.40 -12.46 2.34
N ARG A 65 -10.22 -12.76 1.77
CA ARG A 65 -9.93 -12.55 0.35
C ARG A 65 -10.99 -13.23 -0.54
N ASN A 66 -11.25 -14.51 -0.31
CA ASN A 66 -12.22 -15.29 -1.09
C ASN A 66 -13.66 -14.73 -0.93
N ARG A 67 -14.01 -14.29 0.28
CA ARG A 67 -15.29 -13.61 0.52
C ARG A 67 -15.39 -12.29 -0.24
N LYS A 68 -14.33 -11.48 -0.25
CA LYS A 68 -14.31 -10.18 -0.96
C LYS A 68 -14.41 -10.36 -2.48
N LEU A 69 -13.67 -11.31 -3.06
CA LEU A 69 -13.73 -11.61 -4.50
C LEU A 69 -15.12 -12.01 -4.99
N THR A 70 -15.99 -12.50 -4.11
CA THR A 70 -17.36 -12.90 -4.48
C THR A 70 -18.39 -11.84 -4.12
N ALA A 71 -17.97 -10.67 -3.63
CA ALA A 71 -18.87 -9.64 -3.13
C ALA A 71 -18.84 -8.37 -3.99
N LYS A 72 -20.00 -7.94 -4.48
CA LYS A 72 -20.16 -6.71 -5.29
C LYS A 72 -19.52 -5.48 -4.66
N HIS A 73 -19.65 -5.31 -3.33
CA HIS A 73 -19.09 -4.15 -2.63
C HIS A 73 -17.56 -4.06 -2.73
N TYR A 74 -16.83 -5.18 -2.82
CA TYR A 74 -15.38 -5.17 -3.00
C TYR A 74 -14.97 -4.44 -4.28
N TYR A 75 -15.70 -4.69 -5.38
CA TYR A 75 -15.45 -4.08 -6.68
C TYR A 75 -15.81 -2.58 -6.68
N LYS A 76 -16.93 -2.21 -6.05
CA LYS A 76 -17.30 -0.79 -5.85
C LYS A 76 -16.20 -0.03 -5.09
N TYR A 77 -15.72 -0.61 -3.99
CA TYR A 77 -14.69 0.03 -3.16
C TYR A 77 -13.33 0.06 -3.87
N SER A 78 -13.01 -0.97 -4.66
CA SER A 78 -11.78 -1.02 -5.47
C SER A 78 -11.81 0.02 -6.59
N LEU A 79 -12.95 0.22 -7.27
CA LEU A 79 -13.11 1.30 -8.24
C LEU A 79 -12.97 2.68 -7.60
N LEU A 80 -13.59 2.90 -6.44
CA LEU A 80 -13.44 4.15 -5.69
C LEU A 80 -11.97 4.41 -5.34
N ALA A 81 -11.26 3.39 -4.88
CA ALA A 81 -9.85 3.45 -4.54
C ALA A 81 -8.98 3.77 -5.79
N PHE A 82 -9.26 3.13 -6.92
CA PHE A 82 -8.60 3.39 -8.20
C PHE A 82 -8.85 4.82 -8.71
N CYS A 83 -10.10 5.28 -8.71
CA CYS A 83 -10.47 6.64 -9.12
C CYS A 83 -9.80 7.71 -8.23
N SER A 84 -9.62 7.42 -6.93
CA SER A 84 -8.90 8.33 -6.03
C SER A 84 -7.42 8.49 -6.41
N ILE A 85 -6.82 7.50 -7.09
CA ILE A 85 -5.42 7.55 -7.55
C ILE A 85 -5.32 8.31 -8.87
N LEU A 86 -6.18 7.97 -9.84
CA LEU A 86 -6.29 8.69 -11.11
C LEU A 86 -7.14 9.95 -10.97
N SER A 87 -6.89 10.77 -9.93
CA SER A 87 -7.58 12.03 -9.73
C SER A 87 -7.19 13.07 -10.77
N ASP A 88 -7.98 14.14 -10.89
CA ASP A 88 -7.68 15.23 -11.84
C ASP A 88 -6.34 15.89 -11.50
N GLU A 89 -6.05 16.08 -10.21
CA GLU A 89 -4.79 16.66 -9.73
C GLU A 89 -3.61 15.79 -10.14
N PHE A 90 -3.69 14.48 -9.95
CA PHE A 90 -2.62 13.57 -10.36
C PHE A 90 -2.36 13.62 -11.87
N LEU A 91 -3.43 13.64 -12.69
CA LEU A 91 -3.29 13.73 -14.14
C LEU A 91 -2.73 15.09 -14.58
N GLN A 92 -3.17 16.18 -13.96
CA GLN A 92 -2.68 17.53 -14.23
C GLN A 92 -1.19 17.67 -13.89
N ASP A 93 -0.77 17.18 -12.72
CA ASP A 93 0.64 17.18 -12.31
C ASP A 93 1.53 16.48 -13.35
N LEU A 94 1.07 15.35 -13.90
CA LEU A 94 1.80 14.63 -14.96
C LEU A 94 1.81 15.40 -16.28
N ILE A 95 0.70 16.01 -16.68
CA ILE A 95 0.63 16.82 -17.90
C ILE A 95 1.59 18.00 -17.80
N GLU A 96 1.61 18.70 -16.67
CA GLU A 96 2.51 19.82 -16.41
C GLU A 96 3.98 19.36 -16.45
N GLU A 97 4.31 18.30 -15.73
CA GLU A 97 5.68 17.78 -15.67
C GLU A 97 6.17 17.32 -17.05
N PHE A 98 5.34 16.61 -17.82
CA PHE A 98 5.72 16.18 -19.17
C PHE A 98 5.69 17.30 -20.22
N SER A 99 5.07 18.43 -19.93
CA SER A 99 5.11 19.63 -20.77
C SER A 99 6.38 20.46 -20.59
N ARG A 100 7.15 20.23 -19.52
CA ARG A 100 8.41 20.95 -19.28
C ARG A 100 9.46 20.60 -20.35
N PRO A 101 10.26 21.59 -20.83
CA PRO A 101 11.34 21.35 -21.77
C PRO A 101 12.33 20.34 -21.20
N PHE A 102 12.67 19.32 -21.98
CA PHE A 102 13.67 18.34 -21.60
C PHE A 102 15.07 18.87 -21.93
N SER A 103 16.03 18.74 -21.01
CA SER A 103 17.44 18.94 -21.35
C SER A 103 17.89 17.75 -22.20
N ASP A 104 18.44 17.99 -23.39
CA ASP A 104 18.80 17.05 -24.48
C ASP A 104 19.73 15.85 -24.13
N ASP A 105 19.85 15.44 -22.88
CA ASP A 105 20.71 14.31 -22.52
C ASP A 105 20.03 12.98 -22.89
N LEU A 106 20.63 12.28 -23.87
CA LEU A 106 20.18 11.04 -24.53
C LEU A 106 19.91 9.84 -23.61
N SER A 107 19.99 10.01 -22.29
CA SER A 107 19.52 9.02 -21.33
C SER A 107 18.00 8.85 -21.45
N ARG A 108 17.53 7.59 -21.55
CA ARG A 108 16.13 7.20 -21.43
C ARG A 108 15.49 8.02 -20.31
N ASP A 109 14.46 8.82 -20.63
CA ASP A 109 13.79 9.63 -19.62
C ASP A 109 13.21 8.69 -18.56
N LEU A 110 13.92 8.56 -17.44
CA LEU A 110 13.57 7.64 -16.36
C LEU A 110 12.21 7.99 -15.75
N LEU A 111 11.83 9.26 -15.83
CA LEU A 111 10.52 9.69 -15.38
C LEU A 111 9.43 9.12 -16.29
N ALA A 112 9.55 9.33 -17.60
CA ALA A 112 8.62 8.75 -18.57
C ALA A 112 8.61 7.22 -18.50
N TYR A 113 9.78 6.59 -18.35
CA TYR A 113 9.92 5.16 -18.06
C TYR A 113 9.01 4.81 -16.86
N ASN A 114 9.32 5.29 -15.66
CA ASN A 114 8.61 4.91 -14.43
C ASN A 114 7.09 5.16 -14.51
N TYR A 115 6.67 6.32 -15.00
CA TYR A 115 5.26 6.69 -15.06
C TYR A 115 4.47 5.99 -16.15
N TYR A 116 5.11 5.57 -17.26
CA TYR A 116 4.48 4.66 -18.21
C TYR A 116 4.11 3.34 -17.55
N GLY A 117 5.05 2.72 -16.84
CA GLY A 117 4.79 1.45 -16.15
C GLY A 117 3.71 1.58 -15.08
N LEU A 118 3.75 2.67 -14.31
CA LEU A 118 2.73 2.93 -13.31
C LEU A 118 1.35 3.09 -13.95
N LEU A 119 1.20 4.01 -14.91
CA LEU A 119 -0.08 4.30 -15.53
C LEU A 119 -0.63 3.07 -16.27
N PHE A 120 0.22 2.34 -17.00
CA PHE A 120 -0.19 1.12 -17.69
C PHE A 120 -0.72 0.08 -16.72
N ASN A 121 0.01 -0.21 -15.63
CA ASN A 121 -0.43 -1.18 -14.64
C ASN A 121 -1.72 -0.74 -13.93
N LEU A 122 -1.90 0.56 -13.65
CA LEU A 122 -3.14 1.08 -13.05
C LEU A 122 -4.35 0.83 -13.97
N LEU A 123 -4.24 1.20 -15.25
CA LEU A 123 -5.32 1.02 -16.22
C LEU A 123 -5.59 -0.46 -16.51
N PHE A 124 -4.53 -1.27 -16.59
CA PHE A 124 -4.62 -2.72 -16.77
C PHE A 124 -5.30 -3.40 -15.57
N ASP A 125 -4.92 -3.05 -14.34
CA ASP A 125 -5.54 -3.60 -13.13
C ASP A 125 -7.01 -3.17 -13.00
N ALA A 126 -7.40 -1.99 -13.51
CA ALA A 126 -8.80 -1.58 -13.54
C ALA A 126 -9.64 -2.46 -14.48
N VAL A 127 -9.10 -2.83 -15.65
CA VAL A 127 -9.74 -3.80 -16.55
C VAL A 127 -9.84 -5.17 -15.87
N HIS A 128 -8.72 -5.65 -15.30
CA HIS A 128 -8.68 -6.94 -14.61
C HIS A 128 -9.63 -7.02 -13.41
N LEU A 129 -9.82 -5.91 -12.68
CA LEU A 129 -10.79 -5.80 -11.60
C LEU A 129 -12.22 -6.09 -12.11
N MET A 130 -12.60 -5.54 -13.25
CA MET A 130 -13.94 -5.73 -13.81
C MET A 130 -14.13 -7.13 -14.40
N GLU A 131 -13.09 -7.73 -15.01
CA GLU A 131 -13.11 -9.15 -15.38
C GLU A 131 -13.31 -10.04 -14.15
N GLY A 132 -12.68 -9.69 -13.04
CA GLY A 132 -12.89 -10.35 -11.75
C GLY A 132 -14.36 -10.28 -11.32
N TYR A 133 -15.02 -9.14 -11.47
CA TYR A 133 -16.44 -9.00 -11.11
C TYR A 133 -17.32 -9.90 -11.97
N GLU A 134 -17.14 -9.86 -13.29
CA GLU A 134 -17.90 -10.69 -14.23
C GLU A 134 -17.69 -12.19 -13.95
N THR A 135 -16.45 -12.61 -13.67
CA THR A 135 -16.11 -14.01 -13.38
C THR A 135 -16.65 -14.47 -12.03
N TYR A 136 -16.34 -13.74 -10.95
CA TYR A 136 -16.56 -14.22 -9.60
C TYR A 136 -17.93 -13.88 -9.04
N VAL A 137 -18.54 -12.78 -9.48
CA VAL A 137 -19.86 -12.34 -9.02
C VAL A 137 -20.95 -12.70 -10.02
N LEU A 138 -20.81 -12.30 -11.29
CA LEU A 138 -21.84 -12.57 -12.31
C LEU A 138 -21.79 -14.01 -12.85
N LYS A 139 -20.67 -14.72 -12.66
CA LYS A 139 -20.43 -16.08 -13.18
C LYS A 139 -20.50 -16.14 -14.71
N THR A 140 -20.07 -15.07 -15.38
CA THR A 140 -20.02 -15.00 -16.84
C THR A 140 -18.73 -15.63 -17.36
N ASP A 141 -18.83 -16.43 -18.41
CA ASP A 141 -17.66 -16.91 -19.16
C ASP A 141 -17.08 -15.76 -19.99
N ILE A 142 -15.86 -15.35 -19.67
CA ILE A 142 -15.18 -14.25 -20.37
C ILE A 142 -14.39 -14.82 -21.54
N GLU A 143 -14.77 -14.44 -22.77
CA GLU A 143 -14.12 -14.91 -24.00
C GLU A 143 -12.67 -14.42 -24.17
N ARG A 144 -12.33 -13.28 -23.56
CA ARG A 144 -10.99 -12.69 -23.58
C ARG A 144 -10.61 -12.24 -22.18
N THR A 145 -9.71 -12.97 -21.54
CA THR A 145 -9.18 -12.62 -20.22
C THR A 145 -7.84 -11.93 -20.35
N VAL A 146 -7.68 -10.82 -19.64
CA VAL A 146 -6.38 -10.24 -19.38
C VAL A 146 -5.68 -11.09 -18.32
N TRP A 147 -4.72 -11.91 -18.76
CA TRP A 147 -4.03 -12.83 -17.86
C TRP A 147 -3.03 -12.09 -16.96
N ARG A 148 -3.07 -12.42 -15.66
CA ARG A 148 -2.11 -11.96 -14.66
C ARG A 148 -1.74 -13.11 -13.73
N SER A 149 -0.44 -13.24 -13.43
CA SER A 149 0.00 -14.12 -12.35
C SER A 149 -0.38 -13.54 -10.99
N SER A 150 -1.14 -14.30 -10.20
CA SER A 150 -1.45 -13.94 -8.80
C SER A 150 -0.26 -14.11 -7.86
N PHE A 151 0.81 -14.79 -8.30
CA PHE A 151 1.98 -15.08 -7.48
C PHE A 151 3.23 -14.45 -8.07
N GLN A 152 4.14 -14.06 -7.19
CA GLN A 152 5.46 -13.55 -7.50
C GLN A 152 6.44 -14.70 -7.71
N PRO A 153 6.99 -14.87 -8.92
CA PRO A 153 8.07 -15.82 -9.15
C PRO A 153 9.36 -15.40 -8.43
N ASP A 154 10.11 -16.37 -7.91
CA ASP A 154 11.43 -16.20 -7.31
C ASP A 154 12.43 -15.56 -8.28
N PHE A 155 12.43 -15.99 -9.54
CA PHE A 155 13.28 -15.43 -10.59
C PHE A 155 13.04 -13.93 -10.77
N THR A 156 11.78 -13.49 -10.77
CA THR A 156 11.47 -12.06 -10.89
C THR A 156 11.93 -11.28 -9.66
N LEU A 157 11.82 -11.84 -8.45
CA LEU A 157 12.40 -11.22 -7.24
C LEU A 157 13.91 -11.04 -7.34
N TYR A 158 14.61 -12.02 -7.92
CA TYR A 158 16.05 -11.92 -8.16
C TYR A 158 16.40 -10.81 -9.17
N GLN A 159 15.61 -10.66 -10.24
CA GLN A 159 15.78 -9.54 -11.18
C GLN A 159 15.55 -8.18 -10.50
N TYR A 160 14.53 -8.07 -9.65
CA TYR A 160 14.28 -6.83 -8.89
C TYR A 160 15.33 -6.54 -7.83
N LEU A 161 15.98 -7.57 -7.27
CA LEU A 161 17.10 -7.36 -6.36
C LEU A 161 18.21 -6.56 -7.06
N SER A 162 18.51 -6.86 -8.33
CA SER A 162 19.45 -6.05 -9.13
C SER A 162 19.01 -4.60 -9.22
N GLN A 163 17.72 -4.31 -9.39
CA GLN A 163 17.21 -2.94 -9.40
C GLN A 163 17.39 -2.24 -8.03
N VAL A 164 17.09 -2.93 -6.93
CA VAL A 164 17.26 -2.33 -5.59
C VAL A 164 18.74 -2.07 -5.28
N LEU A 165 19.65 -2.94 -5.76
CA LEU A 165 21.08 -2.81 -5.54
C LEU A 165 21.75 -1.75 -6.44
N TYR A 166 21.36 -1.69 -7.71
CA TYR A 166 22.04 -0.87 -8.73
C TYR A 166 21.27 0.39 -9.14
N GLY A 167 20.02 0.53 -8.69
CA GLY A 167 19.14 1.67 -9.02
C GLY A 167 18.13 1.34 -10.12
N GLN A 168 17.46 2.37 -10.63
CA GLN A 168 16.30 2.24 -11.53
C GLN A 168 16.61 1.61 -12.90
N VAL A 169 17.89 1.53 -13.29
CA VAL A 169 18.32 0.85 -14.51
C VAL A 169 19.47 -0.08 -14.15
N SER A 170 19.34 -1.34 -14.54
CA SER A 170 20.39 -2.33 -14.32
C SER A 170 20.66 -3.11 -15.61
N ILE A 171 21.92 -3.14 -16.07
CA ILE A 171 22.33 -4.08 -17.14
C ILE A 171 22.30 -5.55 -16.66
N HIS A 172 22.10 -5.75 -15.37
CA HIS A 172 21.98 -7.06 -14.71
C HIS A 172 20.51 -7.45 -14.47
N SER A 173 19.56 -6.66 -14.98
CA SER A 173 18.14 -6.98 -15.02
C SER A 173 17.57 -6.71 -16.41
N PHE A 174 16.55 -7.47 -16.79
CA PHE A 174 15.69 -7.13 -17.93
C PHE A 174 14.27 -6.77 -17.50
N ILE A 175 14.01 -6.74 -16.19
CA ILE A 175 12.75 -6.30 -15.59
C ILE A 175 13.08 -5.26 -14.52
N ASP A 176 12.85 -3.99 -14.82
CA ASP A 176 13.25 -2.88 -13.94
C ASP A 176 12.06 -2.24 -13.22
N ARG A 177 10.93 -2.96 -13.03
CA ARG A 177 9.75 -2.46 -12.27
C ARG A 177 8.90 -3.58 -11.68
N GLU A 178 8.55 -3.46 -10.39
CA GLU A 178 7.51 -4.27 -9.73
C GLU A 178 6.86 -3.50 -8.59
N ALA A 179 5.66 -2.98 -8.84
CA ALA A 179 4.92 -2.23 -7.83
C ALA A 179 4.65 -3.06 -6.57
N ASN A 180 4.50 -4.39 -6.67
CA ASN A 180 4.24 -5.26 -5.52
C ASN A 180 5.40 -5.32 -4.52
N VAL A 181 6.65 -5.01 -4.91
CA VAL A 181 7.78 -4.93 -3.95
C VAL A 181 7.54 -3.86 -2.89
N SER A 182 6.77 -2.81 -3.20
CA SER A 182 6.36 -1.80 -2.22
C SER A 182 5.58 -2.39 -1.05
N ILE A 183 4.91 -3.54 -1.22
CA ILE A 183 4.19 -4.24 -0.14
C ILE A 183 5.17 -4.72 0.94
N SER A 184 6.35 -5.23 0.56
CA SER A 184 7.40 -5.59 1.52
C SER A 184 7.92 -4.38 2.28
N ILE A 185 8.06 -3.23 1.60
CA ILE A 185 8.48 -1.97 2.23
C ILE A 185 7.39 -1.49 3.22
N ILE A 186 6.11 -1.55 2.84
CA ILE A 186 4.97 -1.22 3.72
C ILE A 186 4.98 -2.08 4.99
N ARG A 187 5.21 -3.40 4.86
CA ARG A 187 5.33 -4.31 6.02
C ARG A 187 6.45 -3.87 6.95
N GLN A 188 7.65 -3.65 6.41
CA GLN A 188 8.83 -3.25 7.18
C GLN A 188 8.60 -1.90 7.87
N MET A 189 7.99 -0.97 7.13
CA MET A 189 7.64 0.36 7.59
C MET A 189 6.70 0.32 8.80
N LEU A 190 5.62 -0.45 8.74
CA LEU A 190 4.68 -0.63 9.85
C LEU A 190 5.34 -1.29 11.07
N GLU A 191 6.11 -2.36 10.85
CA GLU A 191 6.80 -3.06 11.93
C GLU A 191 7.77 -2.13 12.67
N LEU A 192 8.60 -1.38 11.93
CA LEU A 192 9.51 -0.41 12.53
C LEU A 192 8.75 0.71 13.23
N ARG A 193 7.66 1.22 12.65
CA ARG A 193 6.88 2.30 13.22
C ARG A 193 6.33 1.91 14.60
N ILE A 194 5.69 0.76 14.70
CA ILE A 194 5.15 0.25 15.97
C ILE A 194 6.27 -0.04 16.97
N ARG A 195 7.34 -0.73 16.55
CA ARG A 195 8.48 -1.02 17.44
C ARG A 195 9.14 0.24 17.98
N ASN A 196 9.33 1.25 17.13
CA ASN A 196 9.91 2.54 17.52
C ASN A 196 8.97 3.32 18.45
N ALA A 197 7.67 3.30 18.20
CA ALA A 197 6.68 4.00 19.02
C ALA A 197 6.61 3.45 20.45
N PHE A 198 6.81 2.14 20.64
CA PHE A 198 6.76 1.50 21.96
C PHE A 198 8.12 1.03 22.47
N THR A 199 9.21 1.39 21.79
CA THR A 199 10.60 1.01 22.11
C THR A 199 10.80 -0.51 22.31
N ILE A 200 10.21 -1.35 21.46
CA ILE A 200 10.28 -2.83 21.53
C ILE A 200 11.08 -3.38 20.35
N TYR A 201 12.39 -3.48 20.51
CA TYR A 201 13.27 -3.93 19.42
C TYR A 201 13.62 -5.41 19.47
N GLY A 202 13.57 -6.01 20.65
CA GLY A 202 13.93 -7.40 20.89
C GLY A 202 14.03 -7.67 22.39
N LEU A 203 14.54 -8.84 22.74
CA LEU A 203 14.79 -9.25 24.12
C LEU A 203 16.27 -9.57 24.30
N ILE A 204 16.86 -9.02 25.34
CA ILE A 204 18.24 -9.30 25.76
C ILE A 204 18.25 -10.17 27.02
N ASP A 205 19.32 -10.94 27.19
CA ASP A 205 19.58 -11.61 28.46
C ASP A 205 20.03 -10.60 29.50
N SER A 206 19.39 -10.58 30.68
CA SER A 206 19.75 -9.65 31.75
C SER A 206 21.19 -9.85 32.26
N ASN A 207 21.76 -11.06 32.12
CA ASN A 207 23.09 -11.34 32.67
C ASN A 207 24.23 -10.91 31.74
N ASN A 208 24.09 -11.13 30.43
CA ASN A 208 25.16 -10.91 29.46
C ASN A 208 24.83 -9.92 28.34
N HIS A 209 23.62 -9.33 28.38
CA HIS A 209 23.12 -8.35 27.41
C HIS A 209 23.10 -8.84 25.95
N ALA A 210 23.21 -10.16 25.72
CA ALA A 210 23.12 -10.72 24.38
C ALA A 210 21.68 -10.62 23.87
N ILE A 211 21.52 -10.17 22.63
CA ILE A 211 20.25 -10.20 21.92
C ILE A 211 19.87 -11.67 21.72
N THR A 212 18.73 -12.07 22.28
CA THR A 212 18.30 -13.47 22.29
C THR A 212 17.16 -13.76 21.35
N GLN A 213 16.25 -12.79 21.15
CA GLN A 213 15.09 -12.96 20.27
C GLN A 213 14.48 -11.61 19.87
N THR A 214 13.81 -11.59 18.72
CA THR A 214 12.90 -10.49 18.36
C THR A 214 11.52 -10.79 18.94
N VAL A 215 10.84 -9.76 19.47
CA VAL A 215 9.46 -9.94 19.93
C VAL A 215 8.55 -10.04 18.70
N PRO A 216 7.75 -11.12 18.53
CA PRO A 216 6.83 -11.22 17.41
C PRO A 216 5.86 -10.04 17.39
N ILE A 217 5.75 -9.35 16.26
CA ILE A 217 4.88 -8.17 16.13
C ILE A 217 3.40 -8.50 16.37
N ALA A 218 2.96 -9.74 16.11
CA ALA A 218 1.63 -10.22 16.47
C ALA A 218 1.37 -10.12 17.99
N LYS A 219 2.34 -10.51 18.83
CA LYS A 219 2.25 -10.35 20.29
C LYS A 219 2.12 -8.88 20.68
N ILE A 220 2.86 -8.00 19.99
CA ILE A 220 2.77 -6.55 20.23
C ILE A 220 1.36 -6.06 19.88
N PHE A 221 0.81 -6.39 18.71
CA PHE A 221 -0.57 -6.01 18.35
C PHE A 221 -1.62 -6.51 19.35
N GLU A 222 -1.49 -7.75 19.84
CA GLU A 222 -2.39 -8.30 20.87
C GLU A 222 -2.36 -7.49 22.17
N ILE A 223 -1.18 -7.07 22.62
CA ILE A 223 -1.03 -6.21 23.80
C ILE A 223 -1.64 -4.83 23.53
N LEU A 224 -1.31 -4.21 22.39
CA LEU A 224 -1.81 -2.88 22.05
C LEU A 224 -3.34 -2.84 21.96
N LYS A 225 -3.99 -3.89 21.44
CA LYS A 225 -5.46 -4.00 21.40
C LYS A 225 -6.11 -3.94 22.79
N ARG A 226 -5.47 -4.51 23.82
CA ARG A 226 -5.98 -4.45 25.20
C ARG A 226 -5.98 -3.04 25.78
N HIS A 227 -5.13 -2.16 25.26
CA HIS A 227 -4.97 -0.79 25.73
C HIS A 227 -5.30 0.26 24.67
N GLN A 228 -5.99 -0.10 23.59
CA GLN A 228 -6.22 0.78 22.45
C GLN A 228 -6.87 2.12 22.85
N GLU A 229 -7.77 2.10 23.84
CA GLU A 229 -8.48 3.29 24.35
C GLU A 229 -7.54 4.31 25.01
N LYS A 230 -6.32 3.89 25.36
CA LYS A 230 -5.28 4.73 25.98
C LYS A 230 -4.22 5.19 24.96
N ILE A 231 -4.38 4.82 23.69
CA ILE A 231 -3.44 5.14 22.63
C ILE A 231 -4.17 5.95 21.56
N ASP A 232 -3.66 7.15 21.32
CA ASP A 232 -4.10 8.01 20.24
C ASP A 232 -3.36 7.63 18.96
N PHE A 233 -4.01 6.85 18.10
CA PHE A 233 -3.50 6.55 16.77
C PHE A 233 -4.14 7.48 15.73
N THR A 234 -3.33 8.03 14.82
CA THR A 234 -3.85 8.76 13.65
C THR A 234 -4.50 7.85 12.61
N VAL A 235 -4.24 6.54 12.70
CA VAL A 235 -4.82 5.50 11.86
C VAL A 235 -5.31 4.37 12.78
N PRO A 236 -6.57 3.93 12.70
CA PRO A 236 -7.09 2.90 13.59
C PRO A 236 -6.22 1.63 13.65
N LEU A 237 -5.94 1.15 14.87
CA LEU A 237 -5.03 0.02 15.10
C LEU A 237 -5.44 -1.24 14.33
N HIS A 238 -6.75 -1.50 14.19
CA HIS A 238 -7.24 -2.66 13.45
C HIS A 238 -6.91 -2.57 11.95
N ASN A 239 -6.90 -1.38 11.37
CA ASN A 239 -6.50 -1.16 9.99
C ASN A 239 -4.97 -1.25 9.82
N VAL A 240 -4.19 -0.81 10.80
CA VAL A 240 -2.73 -1.04 10.83
C VAL A 240 -2.43 -2.55 10.85
N GLU A 241 -3.10 -3.31 11.71
CA GLU A 241 -2.94 -4.78 11.79
C GLU A 241 -3.39 -5.48 10.49
N ARG A 242 -4.51 -5.04 9.88
CA ARG A 242 -5.02 -5.54 8.59
C ARG A 242 -3.99 -5.37 7.47
N ILE A 243 -3.43 -4.17 7.32
CA ILE A 243 -2.41 -3.89 6.31
C ILE A 243 -1.14 -4.71 6.57
N TYR A 244 -0.72 -4.82 7.84
CA TYR A 244 0.41 -5.67 8.20
C TYR A 244 0.19 -7.13 7.78
N LYS A 245 -0.98 -7.70 8.07
CA LYS A 245 -1.32 -9.09 7.70
C LYS A 245 -1.36 -9.28 6.19
N TRP A 246 -2.01 -8.38 5.46
CA TRP A 246 -2.02 -8.37 3.99
C TRP A 246 -0.59 -8.39 3.43
N ALA A 247 0.26 -7.47 3.90
CA ALA A 247 1.63 -7.38 3.43
C ALA A 247 2.48 -8.60 3.82
N ASN A 248 2.16 -9.26 4.94
CA ASN A 248 2.80 -10.49 5.36
C ASN A 248 2.52 -11.66 4.40
N TYR A 249 1.34 -11.72 3.76
CA TYR A 249 1.07 -12.72 2.73
C TYR A 249 1.90 -12.53 1.47
N PHE A 250 2.15 -11.28 1.04
CA PHE A 250 3.08 -11.04 -0.07
C PHE A 250 4.49 -11.54 0.28
N VAL A 251 5.00 -11.21 1.47
CA VAL A 251 6.35 -11.60 1.89
C VAL A 251 6.54 -13.11 2.00
N HIS A 252 5.56 -13.83 2.54
CA HIS A 252 5.70 -15.27 2.81
C HIS A 252 5.15 -16.18 1.71
N ALA A 253 4.17 -15.73 0.94
CA ALA A 253 3.52 -16.54 -0.10
C ALA A 253 3.68 -15.96 -1.52
N GLY A 254 4.30 -14.78 -1.67
CA GLY A 254 4.42 -14.12 -2.97
C GLY A 254 3.08 -13.68 -3.56
N LEU A 255 2.00 -13.61 -2.78
CA LEU A 255 0.67 -13.29 -3.28
C LEU A 255 0.60 -11.81 -3.68
N LYS A 256 0.55 -11.55 -4.98
CA LYS A 256 0.43 -10.21 -5.57
C LYS A 256 -0.98 -9.66 -5.43
N ASP A 257 -1.08 -8.34 -5.53
CA ASP A 257 -2.36 -7.65 -5.56
C ASP A 257 -2.33 -6.49 -6.56
N ASP A 258 -3.48 -5.86 -6.80
CA ASP A 258 -3.55 -4.76 -7.77
C ASP A 258 -2.59 -3.61 -7.41
N SER A 259 -1.90 -3.07 -8.41
CA SER A 259 -0.84 -2.06 -8.28
C SER A 259 -1.32 -0.75 -7.66
N TRP A 260 -2.63 -0.47 -7.71
CA TRP A 260 -3.25 0.65 -7.02
C TRP A 260 -3.31 0.44 -5.49
N LYS A 261 -3.40 -0.80 -4.98
CA LYS A 261 -3.54 -1.05 -3.53
C LYS A 261 -2.36 -0.53 -2.70
N PRO A 262 -1.09 -0.79 -3.07
CA PRO A 262 0.04 -0.21 -2.35
C PRO A 262 0.03 1.32 -2.31
N ILE A 263 -0.47 1.98 -3.38
CA ILE A 263 -0.55 3.45 -3.46
C ILE A 263 -1.62 3.98 -2.50
N VAL A 264 -2.80 3.37 -2.48
CA VAL A 264 -3.86 3.75 -1.52
C VAL A 264 -3.40 3.54 -0.08
N VAL A 265 -2.76 2.39 0.19
CA VAL A 265 -2.20 2.08 1.50
C VAL A 265 -1.12 3.09 1.89
N GLN A 266 -0.24 3.48 0.98
CA GLN A 266 0.79 4.50 1.24
C GLN A 266 0.14 5.84 1.63
N ARG A 267 -0.87 6.31 0.86
CA ARG A 267 -1.60 7.55 1.14
C ARG A 267 -2.31 7.48 2.49
N TYR A 268 -2.98 6.36 2.78
CA TYR A 268 -3.70 6.13 4.02
C TYR A 268 -2.79 6.09 5.26
N LEU A 269 -1.59 5.49 5.13
CA LEU A 269 -0.62 5.42 6.22
C LEU A 269 0.17 6.71 6.41
N HIS A 270 0.04 7.70 5.52
CA HIS A 270 0.78 8.96 5.60
C HIS A 270 0.75 9.60 7.00
N PRO A 271 -0.42 9.91 7.61
CA PRO A 271 -0.47 10.53 8.93
C PRO A 271 0.09 9.65 10.06
N LEU A 272 0.14 8.32 9.90
CA LEU A 272 0.80 7.44 10.86
C LEU A 272 2.31 7.58 10.77
N MET A 273 2.85 7.75 9.55
CA MET A 273 4.28 7.76 9.27
C MET A 273 4.94 9.13 9.43
N THR A 274 4.26 10.20 9.02
CA THR A 274 4.77 11.58 9.07
C THR A 274 4.22 12.38 10.25
N GLY A 275 3.19 11.85 10.93
CA GLY A 275 2.47 12.51 12.00
C GLY A 275 1.41 13.49 11.49
N ARG A 276 0.55 13.95 12.39
CA ARG A 276 -0.43 15.03 12.10
C ARG A 276 0.08 16.39 12.55
N GLU A 277 -0.50 17.45 12.02
CA GLU A 277 -0.33 18.79 12.57
C GLU A 277 -1.15 18.93 13.86
N ILE A 278 -0.52 19.44 14.92
CA ILE A 278 -1.19 19.77 16.17
C ILE A 278 -1.24 21.30 16.31
N PRO A 279 -2.43 21.91 16.42
CA PRO A 279 -2.56 23.36 16.56
C PRO A 279 -1.70 23.90 17.70
N GLY A 280 -0.81 24.84 17.38
CA GLY A 280 0.10 25.47 18.35
C GLY A 280 1.35 24.66 18.73
N GLN A 281 1.50 23.42 18.25
CA GLN A 281 2.67 22.56 18.51
C GLN A 281 3.43 22.15 17.22
N GLY A 282 2.88 22.48 16.04
CA GLY A 282 3.48 22.19 14.73
C GLY A 282 3.18 20.77 14.23
N SER A 283 3.91 20.36 13.19
CA SER A 283 3.86 19.00 12.63
C SER A 283 5.15 18.23 12.94
N GLY A 284 5.06 16.91 13.02
CA GLY A 284 6.23 16.08 13.29
C GLY A 284 5.93 14.59 13.36
N VAL A 285 6.93 13.78 13.03
CA VAL A 285 6.87 12.31 12.97
C VAL A 285 6.40 11.69 14.29
N TYR A 286 6.55 12.36 15.43
CA TYR A 286 6.09 11.87 16.73
C TYR A 286 4.57 11.94 16.90
N TYR A 287 3.87 12.77 16.12
CA TYR A 287 2.42 13.00 16.24
C TYR A 287 1.56 11.99 15.48
N GLY A 288 2.10 10.82 15.13
CA GLY A 288 1.31 9.73 14.52
C GLY A 288 0.75 8.74 15.55
N ILE A 289 1.39 8.65 16.72
CA ILE A 289 0.99 7.78 17.84
C ILE A 289 1.22 8.57 19.13
N GLY A 290 0.24 8.61 20.02
CA GLY A 290 0.35 9.28 21.32
C GLY A 290 -0.15 8.41 22.47
N PHE A 291 0.53 8.47 23.62
CA PHE A 291 0.11 7.79 24.85
C PHE A 291 0.81 8.38 26.07
N LYS A 292 0.30 8.10 27.28
CA LYS A 292 0.97 8.52 28.52
C LYS A 292 2.11 7.58 28.88
N ARG A 293 3.18 8.11 29.51
CA ARG A 293 4.41 7.35 29.81
C ARG A 293 4.14 6.03 30.55
N GLU A 294 3.20 6.02 31.50
CA GLU A 294 2.88 4.86 32.33
C GLU A 294 2.37 3.68 31.50
N LEU A 295 1.77 3.94 30.34
CA LEU A 295 1.32 2.88 29.44
C LEU A 295 2.51 2.10 28.85
N LEU A 296 3.64 2.76 28.63
CA LEU A 296 4.84 2.11 28.10
C LEU A 296 5.34 1.02 29.05
N ASP A 297 5.39 1.34 30.35
CA ASP A 297 5.84 0.40 31.38
C ASP A 297 4.88 -0.79 31.50
N ILE A 298 3.58 -0.55 31.39
CA ILE A 298 2.56 -1.62 31.35
C ILE A 298 2.79 -2.55 30.16
N ILE A 299 2.94 -2.00 28.95
CA ILE A 299 3.19 -2.77 27.73
C ILE A 299 4.49 -3.57 27.86
N HIS A 300 5.55 -2.96 28.40
CA HIS A 300 6.83 -3.62 28.59
C HIS A 300 6.74 -4.81 29.56
N ASN A 301 6.03 -4.63 30.67
CA ASN A 301 5.80 -5.72 31.62
C ASN A 301 5.01 -6.87 30.99
N GLU A 302 3.93 -6.60 30.24
CA GLU A 302 3.15 -7.64 29.55
C GLU A 302 3.95 -8.39 28.47
N ILE A 303 4.95 -7.75 27.88
CA ILE A 303 5.87 -8.44 26.94
C ILE A 303 6.76 -9.43 27.69
N LEU A 304 7.24 -9.05 28.87
CA LEU A 304 8.15 -9.84 29.71
C LEU A 304 7.42 -10.90 30.55
N GLU A 305 6.10 -10.82 30.68
CA GLU A 305 5.30 -11.84 31.36
C GLU A 305 5.60 -13.24 30.82
N GLY A 306 6.01 -14.14 31.74
CA GLY A 306 6.39 -15.52 31.43
C GLY A 306 7.81 -15.69 30.85
N ILE A 307 8.61 -14.62 30.75
CA ILE A 307 9.96 -14.65 30.17
C ILE A 307 11.00 -14.24 31.23
N ALA A 308 11.40 -15.20 32.07
CA ALA A 308 12.36 -14.95 33.14
C ALA A 308 13.78 -14.61 32.62
N GLY A 309 14.46 -13.69 33.31
CA GLY A 309 15.85 -13.32 33.04
C GLY A 309 16.07 -12.56 31.72
N LYS A 310 15.01 -11.94 31.19
CA LYS A 310 15.06 -11.12 29.98
C LYS A 310 14.64 -9.68 30.24
N GLU A 311 15.21 -8.79 29.45
CA GLU A 311 14.84 -7.38 29.38
C GLU A 311 14.50 -7.00 27.93
N ILE A 312 13.73 -5.93 27.77
CA ILE A 312 13.44 -5.38 26.45
C ILE A 312 14.67 -4.63 25.96
N LEU A 313 15.11 -4.97 24.74
CA LEU A 313 16.10 -4.19 24.02
C LEU A 313 15.49 -2.82 23.70
N THR A 314 16.04 -1.78 24.33
CA THR A 314 15.78 -0.38 24.01
C THR A 314 17.06 0.26 23.49
N PHE A 315 16.97 1.15 22.49
CA PHE A 315 18.15 1.83 21.91
C PHE A 315 18.43 3.19 22.54
N GLY A 316 17.88 3.49 23.72
CA GLY A 316 18.01 4.82 24.36
C GLY A 316 17.46 5.98 23.52
N ARG A 317 16.66 5.69 22.49
CA ARG A 317 16.00 6.69 21.64
C ARG A 317 14.65 7.06 22.25
N ASN A 318 14.26 8.32 22.09
CA ASN A 318 12.90 8.73 22.40
C ASN A 318 11.92 7.88 21.57
N PRO A 319 10.78 7.47 22.15
CA PRO A 319 9.74 6.79 21.40
C PRO A 319 9.40 7.58 20.14
N ALA A 320 9.16 6.88 19.03
CA ALA A 320 8.60 7.51 17.82
C ALA A 320 7.09 7.78 18.00
N ALA A 321 6.72 8.36 19.14
CA ALA A 321 5.39 8.66 19.61
C ALA A 321 5.45 9.90 20.52
N ILE A 322 4.35 10.63 20.62
CA ILE A 322 4.22 11.69 21.63
C ILE A 322 3.89 11.07 22.98
N ILE A 323 4.68 11.42 24.00
CA ILE A 323 4.38 11.08 25.39
C ILE A 323 3.56 12.23 25.97
N LEU A 324 2.29 11.95 26.28
CA LEU A 324 1.30 12.92 26.76
C LEU A 324 1.32 13.13 28.27
#